data_AF-A0A803JJY3-F1
#
_entry.id   AF-A0A803JJY3-F1
#
_cell.length_a   1.000
_cell.length_b   1.000
_cell.length_c   1.000
_cell.angle_alpha   90.00
_cell.angle_beta   90.00
_cell.angle_gamma   90.00
#
_symmetry.space_group_name_H-M   'P 1'
#
loop_
_entity.id
_entity.type
_entity.pdbx_description
1 polymer ?
#
loop_
_entity_poly.entity_id
_entity_poly.type
_entity_poly.pdbx_seq_one_letter_code
_entity_poly.pdbx_strand_id
1 'polypeptide(L)'
;MVLEVFGTFFVCKCIKILGKMILMFSFCLLKTLSHYPQISKLQGYPQEDSFFSPSTSVPSSPDSAESCTPTTETPLALNDPLSRMQAPISTLQNLIQYLQDLSGMQPSLPCAPKVQPSYLETEMEWLKGKLDCLKRLNAQLCVTLEECKSDSEKLSMHLGRLESTCTAFRLALQSSEKCLKAYSVMLALTEAKGDIILGQMAEGDLLKSGWSLLPKDLEIKTKLFMMEVKKTFKQDRTKLEADKGDPRSPSLPRFYSPWLSEEDEQMLKSYVQHLKQDVASISIMENLQMGQDVHSEVAHLADVIKTKADNAIEVSSETSASRPDKPLRSHIVQELLDTKEGLAEVKGSIQLLQTEKRALELQSLSYLEEEKAYMLIRDQLQQELSDWAEKSKEEDCGGKHPVYGRAVSDYCEQSIPHANMQRLLESLARSSETRARVEGLSEELDELTCRVHAQRAQSAKIIMDFFKAHRNLFMTYQNAQKKYHEQQRRLESQAHMMSQCHIQQLHDLMQNILSLQAQQTARETGETSL
;
A
#
# COMPACT_ATOMS: atom_id res chain seq x y z
N MET A 1 -31.65 1.59 10.26
CA MET A 1 -31.79 0.38 9.42
C MET A 1 -31.51 0.61 7.92
N VAL A 2 -32.43 1.21 7.14
CA VAL A 2 -32.36 1.15 5.65
C VAL A 2 -31.05 1.70 5.08
N LEU A 3 -30.53 2.82 5.61
CA LEU A 3 -29.27 3.40 5.14
C LEU A 3 -28.02 2.55 5.48
N GLU A 4 -28.00 1.83 6.61
CA GLU A 4 -26.86 0.99 6.99
C GLU A 4 -26.77 -0.26 6.11
N VAL A 5 -27.91 -0.84 5.74
CA VAL A 5 -27.98 -1.93 4.76
C VAL A 5 -27.44 -1.46 3.40
N PHE A 6 -27.80 -0.25 2.95
CA PHE A 6 -27.23 0.31 1.72
C PHE A 6 -25.73 0.61 1.82
N GLY A 7 -25.25 1.16 2.94
CA GLY A 7 -23.83 1.46 3.16
C GLY A 7 -22.95 0.20 3.13
N THR A 8 -23.34 -0.83 3.88
CA THR A 8 -22.63 -2.12 3.91
C THR A 8 -22.65 -2.82 2.54
N PHE A 9 -23.79 -2.79 1.83
CA PHE A 9 -23.87 -3.35 0.47
C PHE A 9 -22.98 -2.60 -0.53
N PHE A 10 -22.88 -1.27 -0.41
CA PHE A 10 -22.01 -0.44 -1.26
C PHE A 10 -20.54 -0.74 -1.02
N VAL A 11 -20.09 -0.78 0.24
CA VAL A 11 -18.71 -1.14 0.62
C VAL A 11 -18.34 -2.54 0.12
N CYS A 12 -19.19 -3.56 0.33
CA CYS A 12 -18.99 -4.91 -0.20
C CYS A 12 -18.90 -4.95 -1.73
N LYS A 13 -19.66 -4.08 -2.44
CA LYS A 13 -19.63 -4.01 -3.91
C LYS A 13 -18.36 -3.30 -4.41
N CYS A 14 -17.93 -2.23 -3.75
CA CYS A 14 -16.64 -1.57 -4.01
C CYS A 14 -15.45 -2.50 -3.80
N ILE A 15 -15.41 -3.26 -2.70
CA ILE A 15 -14.34 -4.25 -2.43
C ILE A 15 -14.31 -5.34 -3.51
N LYS A 16 -15.48 -5.86 -3.92
CA LYS A 16 -15.58 -6.86 -5.02
C LYS A 16 -15.16 -6.29 -6.40
N ILE A 17 -15.38 -5.00 -6.65
CA ILE A 17 -14.89 -4.32 -7.86
C ILE A 17 -13.36 -4.14 -7.78
N LEU A 18 -12.84 -3.66 -6.66
CA LEU A 18 -11.40 -3.44 -6.45
C LEU A 18 -10.60 -4.74 -6.58
N GLY A 19 -11.08 -5.84 -5.96
CA GLY A 19 -10.48 -7.16 -6.08
C GLY A 19 -10.47 -7.69 -7.52
N LYS A 20 -11.54 -7.48 -8.29
CA LYS A 20 -11.56 -7.81 -9.74
C LYS A 20 -10.59 -6.94 -10.54
N MET A 21 -10.46 -5.67 -10.20
CA MET A 21 -9.54 -4.74 -10.87
C MET A 21 -8.08 -5.12 -10.60
N ILE A 22 -7.75 -5.50 -9.36
CA ILE A 22 -6.43 -6.04 -8.97
C ILE A 22 -6.14 -7.34 -9.74
N LEU A 23 -7.08 -8.30 -9.77
CA LEU A 23 -6.89 -9.54 -10.55
C LEU A 23 -6.64 -9.25 -12.04
N MET A 24 -7.41 -8.34 -12.65
CA MET A 24 -7.21 -7.95 -14.05
C MET A 24 -5.84 -7.29 -14.26
N PHE A 25 -5.38 -6.45 -13.33
CA PHE A 25 -4.07 -5.79 -13.42
C PHE A 25 -2.93 -6.80 -13.27
N SER A 26 -3.01 -7.73 -12.32
CA SER A 26 -2.06 -8.83 -12.16
C SER A 26 -2.03 -9.76 -13.38
N PHE A 27 -3.18 -10.09 -13.97
CA PHE A 27 -3.26 -10.92 -15.17
C PHE A 27 -2.72 -10.21 -16.41
N CYS A 28 -2.89 -8.88 -16.49
CA CYS A 28 -2.27 -8.06 -17.54
C CYS A 28 -0.74 -8.02 -17.39
N LEU A 29 -0.23 -7.81 -16.16
CA LEU A 29 1.20 -7.84 -15.83
C LEU A 29 1.85 -9.20 -16.13
N LEU A 30 1.21 -10.32 -15.76
CA LEU A 30 1.72 -11.64 -16.15
C LEU A 30 1.77 -11.80 -17.68
N LYS A 31 0.80 -11.23 -18.41
CA LYS A 31 0.73 -11.34 -19.87
C LYS A 31 1.72 -10.42 -20.61
N THR A 32 2.13 -9.29 -20.04
CA THR A 32 3.25 -8.49 -20.57
C THR A 32 4.61 -9.09 -20.21
N LEU A 33 4.79 -9.58 -18.98
CA LEU A 33 6.02 -10.27 -18.57
C LEU A 33 6.25 -11.57 -19.37
N SER A 34 5.19 -12.29 -19.73
CA SER A 34 5.23 -13.46 -20.61
C SER A 34 5.75 -13.18 -22.03
N HIS A 35 5.91 -11.92 -22.43
CA HIS A 35 6.36 -11.53 -23.77
C HIS A 35 7.84 -11.09 -23.84
N TYR A 36 8.61 -11.17 -22.73
CA TYR A 36 10.03 -10.78 -22.67
C TYR A 36 10.97 -12.00 -22.52
N PRO A 37 11.53 -12.55 -23.62
CA PRO A 37 12.35 -13.76 -23.58
C PRO A 37 13.87 -13.53 -23.37
N GLN A 38 14.29 -12.44 -22.71
CA GLN A 38 15.71 -12.12 -22.46
C GLN A 38 15.98 -11.45 -21.09
N ILE A 39 15.85 -12.21 -19.98
CA ILE A 39 16.46 -11.84 -18.69
C ILE A 39 17.09 -13.09 -18.07
N SER A 40 18.28 -13.47 -18.55
CA SER A 40 19.04 -14.65 -18.06
C SER A 40 20.56 -14.44 -18.03
N LYS A 41 21.03 -13.19 -18.15
CA LYS A 41 22.43 -12.79 -18.01
C LYS A 41 22.56 -11.47 -17.25
N LEU A 42 22.70 -11.54 -15.93
CA LEU A 42 23.40 -10.57 -15.06
C LEU A 42 23.36 -11.07 -13.61
N GLN A 43 24.26 -11.98 -13.27
CA GLN A 43 24.52 -12.40 -11.89
C GLN A 43 26.04 -12.42 -11.67
N GLY A 44 26.55 -11.44 -10.91
CA GLY A 44 27.96 -11.26 -10.62
C GLY A 44 28.18 -10.24 -9.49
N TYR A 45 28.54 -10.77 -8.31
CA TYR A 45 29.07 -10.04 -7.14
C TYR A 45 30.62 -9.88 -7.31
N PRO A 46 31.35 -9.00 -6.58
CA PRO A 46 31.38 -8.77 -5.11
C PRO A 46 30.78 -7.40 -4.69
N GLN A 47 30.40 -7.08 -3.44
CA GLN A 47 30.78 -7.49 -2.06
C GLN A 47 31.91 -6.65 -1.42
N GLU A 48 31.78 -6.40 -0.11
CA GLU A 48 32.66 -5.66 0.83
C GLU A 48 32.62 -4.12 0.73
N ASP A 49 32.72 -3.34 1.83
CA ASP A 49 32.20 -3.57 3.19
C ASP A 49 32.05 -2.23 3.97
N SER A 50 31.63 -2.31 5.24
CA SER A 50 31.50 -1.27 6.27
C SER A 50 32.50 -0.07 6.30
N PHE A 51 32.04 1.13 6.72
CA PHE A 51 32.43 1.83 7.99
C PHE A 51 31.91 3.29 8.11
N PHE A 52 31.30 3.59 9.26
CA PHE A 52 31.21 4.86 10.04
C PHE A 52 31.29 6.28 9.43
N SER A 53 30.34 7.13 9.89
CA SER A 53 30.50 8.58 10.17
C SER A 53 30.95 8.80 11.65
N PRO A 54 31.25 10.02 12.19
CA PRO A 54 31.07 11.36 11.61
C PRO A 54 32.13 12.47 11.97
N SER A 55 31.89 13.69 11.47
CA SER A 55 32.15 15.02 12.09
C SER A 55 33.57 15.65 12.19
N THR A 56 33.59 16.95 11.81
CA THR A 56 34.23 18.13 12.47
C THR A 56 35.41 18.84 11.76
N SER A 57 35.33 20.19 11.78
CA SER A 57 36.39 21.22 11.70
C SER A 57 36.82 21.80 10.35
N VAL A 58 37.17 23.09 10.41
CA VAL A 58 37.67 24.01 9.35
C VAL A 58 38.97 24.63 9.89
N PRO A 59 39.86 25.21 9.06
CA PRO A 59 40.03 26.67 9.19
C PRO A 59 40.42 27.45 7.90
N SER A 60 40.06 28.75 7.92
CA SER A 60 40.75 29.93 7.34
C SER A 60 41.14 30.05 5.85
N SER A 61 40.58 31.08 5.20
CA SER A 61 41.11 31.84 4.03
C SER A 61 42.07 32.98 4.51
N PRO A 62 42.35 34.14 3.82
CA PRO A 62 41.75 34.82 2.63
C PRO A 62 42.37 34.34 1.29
N ASP A 63 42.54 35.03 0.14
CA ASP A 63 42.35 36.41 -0.40
C ASP A 63 42.36 36.29 -1.98
N SER A 64 42.13 37.23 -2.91
CA SER A 64 41.56 38.61 -3.08
C SER A 64 41.47 38.85 -4.63
N ALA A 65 40.94 39.90 -5.30
CA ALA A 65 40.19 41.15 -5.02
C ALA A 65 39.53 41.65 -6.34
N GLU A 66 38.85 42.81 -6.33
CA GLU A 66 38.32 43.61 -7.48
C GLU A 66 37.17 42.96 -8.32
N SER A 67 36.17 43.67 -8.89
CA SER A 67 35.89 45.12 -8.99
C SER A 67 34.36 45.44 -8.90
N CYS A 68 34.00 46.73 -8.87
CA CYS A 68 32.69 47.33 -8.51
C CYS A 68 31.87 47.80 -9.77
N THR A 69 30.58 48.20 -9.82
CA THR A 69 29.32 48.32 -8.99
C THR A 69 28.21 48.88 -9.94
N PRO A 70 26.92 49.19 -9.59
CA PRO A 70 26.09 49.00 -8.38
C PRO A 70 24.80 48.13 -8.71
N THR A 71 23.68 48.00 -7.98
CA THR A 71 22.87 48.94 -7.15
C THR A 71 21.80 48.21 -6.32
N THR A 72 21.49 48.71 -5.11
CA THR A 72 20.27 48.44 -4.26
C THR A 72 19.88 46.99 -3.88
N GLU A 73 19.35 46.69 -2.68
CA GLU A 73 19.53 47.27 -1.33
C GLU A 73 18.80 46.36 -0.30
N THR A 74 19.53 45.63 0.57
CA THR A 74 19.05 45.13 1.88
C THR A 74 20.14 44.31 2.59
N PRO A 75 20.81 44.84 3.65
CA PRO A 75 21.74 44.06 4.46
C PRO A 75 21.04 43.39 5.66
N LEU A 76 21.33 42.11 5.89
CA LEU A 76 21.13 41.49 7.20
C LEU A 76 22.24 41.98 8.15
N ALA A 77 21.88 42.74 9.19
CA ALA A 77 22.79 43.10 10.27
C ALA A 77 22.63 42.14 11.46
N LEU A 78 23.76 41.74 12.06
CA LEU A 78 23.76 40.79 13.19
C LEU A 78 23.19 41.43 14.48
N ASN A 79 22.69 40.60 15.39
CA ASN A 79 22.18 41.07 16.68
C ASN A 79 23.34 41.45 17.62
N ASP A 80 23.34 42.68 18.11
CA ASP A 80 24.17 43.14 19.25
C ASP A 80 23.41 42.86 20.57
N PRO A 81 23.94 42.04 21.51
CA PRO A 81 23.16 41.47 22.61
C PRO A 81 22.76 42.46 23.72
N LEU A 82 23.35 43.66 23.80
CA LEU A 82 23.15 44.57 24.94
C LEU A 82 21.86 45.41 24.86
N SER A 83 21.31 45.66 23.68
CA SER A 83 20.20 46.61 23.49
C SER A 83 18.83 46.09 23.96
N ARG A 84 18.68 44.80 24.26
CA ARG A 84 17.37 44.18 24.58
C ARG A 84 16.85 44.47 26.01
N MET A 85 17.65 45.10 26.87
CA MET A 85 17.28 45.41 28.27
C MET A 85 16.80 46.85 28.53
N GLN A 86 16.86 47.76 27.55
CA GLN A 86 16.51 49.17 27.77
C GLN A 86 14.99 49.41 27.95
N ALA A 87 14.15 48.66 27.23
CA ALA A 87 12.69 48.79 27.21
C ALA A 87 11.96 48.39 28.52
N PRO A 88 12.31 47.30 29.24
CA PRO A 88 11.69 47.00 30.54
C PRO A 88 12.08 48.02 31.63
N ILE A 89 13.23 48.67 31.54
CA ILE A 89 13.69 49.64 32.57
C ILE A 89 12.89 50.94 32.48
N SER A 90 12.69 51.49 31.29
CA SER A 90 11.90 52.72 31.11
C SER A 90 10.40 52.52 31.39
N THR A 91 9.85 51.35 31.06
CA THR A 91 8.46 51.02 31.42
C THR A 91 8.26 50.84 32.93
N LEU A 92 9.22 50.23 33.64
CA LEU A 92 9.19 50.17 35.11
C LEU A 92 9.34 51.56 35.76
N GLN A 93 10.23 52.42 35.26
CA GLN A 93 10.39 53.78 35.78
C GLN A 93 9.11 54.62 35.60
N ASN A 94 8.48 54.56 34.42
CA ASN A 94 7.20 55.23 34.18
C ASN A 94 6.09 54.70 35.10
N LEU A 95 6.06 53.39 35.36
CA LEU A 95 5.04 52.77 36.23
C LEU A 95 5.25 53.11 37.72
N ILE A 96 6.50 53.27 38.16
CA ILE A 96 6.84 53.77 39.50
C ILE A 96 6.40 55.24 39.65
N GLN A 97 6.68 56.11 38.67
CA GLN A 97 6.22 57.50 38.71
C GLN A 97 4.69 57.58 38.79
N TYR A 98 3.98 56.80 37.97
CA TYR A 98 2.52 56.75 37.97
C TYR A 98 1.93 56.32 39.33
N LEU A 99 2.60 55.41 40.05
CA LEU A 99 2.21 54.98 41.39
C LEU A 99 2.54 56.02 42.48
N GLN A 100 3.60 56.81 42.31
CA GLN A 100 3.89 57.91 43.24
C GLN A 100 2.92 59.08 43.07
N ASP A 101 2.54 59.42 41.84
CA ASP A 101 1.55 60.46 41.56
C ASP A 101 0.16 60.10 42.13
N LEU A 102 -0.21 58.81 42.09
CA LEU A 102 -1.42 58.28 42.75
C LEU A 102 -1.37 58.32 44.29
N SER A 103 -0.18 58.38 44.90
CA SER A 103 -0.01 58.43 46.37
C SER A 103 -0.15 59.84 46.95
N GLY A 104 -0.14 60.88 46.10
CA GLY A 104 -0.17 62.29 46.53
C GLY A 104 -1.54 62.83 46.97
N MET A 105 -2.64 62.13 46.68
CA MET A 105 -4.00 62.64 46.89
C MET A 105 -4.66 62.08 48.16
N GLN A 106 -4.80 62.91 49.19
CA GLN A 106 -5.66 62.63 50.36
C GLN A 106 -7.14 62.57 49.95
N PRO A 107 -7.98 61.76 50.64
CA PRO A 107 -9.25 61.31 50.07
C PRO A 107 -10.43 62.25 50.32
N SER A 108 -10.77 63.08 49.33
CA SER A 108 -12.12 63.64 49.18
C SER A 108 -13.00 62.67 48.39
N LEU A 109 -13.72 61.79 49.10
CA LEU A 109 -14.59 60.77 48.51
C LEU A 109 -15.78 61.40 47.74
N PRO A 110 -16.10 60.90 46.53
CA PRO A 110 -17.48 60.49 46.28
C PRO A 110 -17.58 59.02 45.83
N CYS A 111 -18.36 58.25 46.58
CA CYS A 111 -18.94 56.94 46.20
C CYS A 111 -18.07 55.98 45.38
N ALA A 112 -17.13 55.29 46.05
CA ALA A 112 -16.80 53.93 45.61
C ALA A 112 -18.06 53.05 45.78
N PRO A 113 -18.48 52.25 44.78
CA PRO A 113 -19.59 51.34 44.95
C PRO A 113 -19.22 50.31 46.02
N LYS A 114 -20.04 50.19 47.08
CA LYS A 114 -19.90 49.11 48.06
C LYS A 114 -20.19 47.78 47.38
N VAL A 115 -19.15 47.12 46.88
CA VAL A 115 -19.19 45.68 46.58
C VAL A 115 -19.53 45.00 47.91
N GLN A 116 -20.77 44.54 48.05
CA GLN A 116 -21.23 43.99 49.32
C GLN A 116 -20.52 42.65 49.58
N PRO A 117 -20.06 42.37 50.80
CA PRO A 117 -19.37 41.11 51.12
C PRO A 117 -20.16 39.88 50.65
N SER A 118 -21.48 39.91 50.80
CA SER A 118 -22.44 38.89 50.36
C SER A 118 -22.36 38.54 48.87
N TYR A 119 -21.93 39.45 47.99
CA TYR A 119 -21.72 39.15 46.57
C TYR A 119 -20.43 38.34 46.33
N LEU A 120 -19.37 38.65 47.08
CA LEU A 120 -18.11 37.88 47.01
C LEU A 120 -18.23 36.54 47.72
N GLU A 121 -19.02 36.47 48.80
CA GLU A 121 -19.37 35.22 49.48
C GLU A 121 -20.20 34.31 48.57
N THR A 122 -21.21 34.83 47.86
CA THR A 122 -22.02 34.03 46.91
C THR A 122 -21.25 33.61 45.65
N GLU A 123 -20.37 34.43 45.08
CA GLU A 123 -19.47 33.99 44.00
C GLU A 123 -18.46 32.94 44.52
N MET A 124 -17.95 33.07 45.75
CA MET A 124 -17.08 32.05 46.37
C MET A 124 -17.82 30.73 46.59
N GLU A 125 -19.07 30.76 47.06
CA GLU A 125 -19.91 29.57 47.22
C GLU A 125 -20.28 28.94 45.85
N TRP A 126 -20.55 29.76 44.83
CA TRP A 126 -20.77 29.27 43.46
C TRP A 126 -19.52 28.62 42.87
N LEU A 127 -18.35 29.26 43.00
CA LEU A 127 -17.06 28.70 42.57
C LEU A 127 -16.73 27.40 43.32
N LYS A 128 -17.00 27.34 44.62
CA LYS A 128 -16.85 26.13 45.44
C LYS A 128 -17.81 25.02 44.97
N GLY A 129 -19.09 25.33 44.74
CA GLY A 129 -20.07 24.40 44.20
C GLY A 129 -19.69 23.87 42.81
N LYS A 130 -19.14 24.73 41.94
CA LYS A 130 -18.62 24.35 40.62
C LYS A 130 -17.34 23.50 40.72
N LEU A 131 -16.43 23.83 41.63
CA LEU A 131 -15.25 23.02 41.94
C LEU A 131 -15.64 21.62 42.46
N ASP A 132 -16.62 21.54 43.36
CA ASP A 132 -17.09 20.28 43.92
C ASP A 132 -17.97 19.49 42.93
N CYS A 133 -18.59 20.15 41.94
CA CYS A 133 -19.14 19.50 40.76
C CYS A 133 -18.03 18.89 39.88
N LEU A 134 -16.99 19.66 39.53
CA LEU A 134 -15.85 19.19 38.74
C LEU A 134 -15.07 18.05 39.42
N LYS A 135 -14.93 18.07 40.75
CA LYS A 135 -14.35 16.93 41.51
C LYS A 135 -15.18 15.66 41.37
N ARG A 136 -16.52 15.76 41.47
CA ARG A 136 -17.43 14.61 41.32
C ARG A 136 -17.40 14.06 39.89
N LEU A 137 -17.42 14.94 38.88
CA LEU A 137 -17.22 14.57 37.49
C LEU A 137 -15.87 13.85 37.30
N ASN A 138 -14.77 14.41 37.81
CA ASN A 138 -13.46 13.80 37.65
C ASN A 138 -13.38 12.42 38.32
N ALA A 139 -13.97 12.25 39.51
CA ALA A 139 -14.06 10.94 40.17
C ALA A 139 -14.88 9.94 39.35
N GLN A 140 -16.02 10.35 38.79
CA GLN A 140 -16.84 9.52 37.90
C GLN A 140 -16.08 9.13 36.63
N LEU A 141 -15.38 10.08 36.00
CA LEU A 141 -14.55 9.84 34.81
C LEU A 141 -13.42 8.85 35.12
N CYS A 142 -12.72 8.99 36.25
CA CYS A 142 -11.69 8.03 36.68
C CYS A 142 -12.25 6.60 36.84
N VAL A 143 -13.45 6.43 37.42
CA VAL A 143 -14.10 5.11 37.51
C VAL A 143 -14.44 4.56 36.13
N THR A 144 -15.06 5.36 35.25
CA THR A 144 -15.36 4.91 33.87
C THR A 144 -14.10 4.60 33.06
N LEU A 145 -12.98 5.27 33.33
CA LEU A 145 -11.70 5.04 32.65
C LEU A 145 -11.08 3.71 33.06
N GLU A 146 -11.05 3.39 34.36
CA GLU A 146 -10.56 2.08 34.84
C GLU A 146 -11.50 0.94 34.43
N GLU A 147 -12.81 1.16 34.37
CA GLU A 147 -13.74 0.21 33.76
C GLU A 147 -13.44 -0.04 32.28
N CYS A 148 -13.40 1.01 31.45
CA CYS A 148 -13.10 0.93 30.01
C CYS A 148 -11.73 0.32 29.73
N LYS A 149 -10.75 0.57 30.60
CA LYS A 149 -9.44 -0.09 30.57
C LYS A 149 -9.57 -1.59 30.84
N SER A 150 -10.29 -2.00 31.89
CA SER A 150 -10.54 -3.43 32.16
C SER A 150 -11.30 -4.11 31.02
N ASP A 151 -12.24 -3.40 30.38
CA ASP A 151 -13.01 -3.89 29.23
C ASP A 151 -12.13 -3.96 27.97
N SER A 152 -11.20 -3.03 27.78
CA SER A 152 -10.18 -3.06 26.71
C SER A 152 -9.15 -4.18 26.91
N GLU A 153 -8.72 -4.44 28.15
CA GLU A 153 -7.84 -5.57 28.50
C GLU A 153 -8.53 -6.92 28.20
N LYS A 154 -9.81 -7.06 28.55
CA LYS A 154 -10.65 -8.20 28.14
C LYS A 154 -10.72 -8.30 26.62
N LEU A 155 -11.07 -7.21 25.92
CA LEU A 155 -11.18 -7.19 24.46
C LEU A 155 -9.89 -7.63 23.77
N SER A 156 -8.74 -7.13 24.25
CA SER A 156 -7.40 -7.53 23.79
C SER A 156 -7.14 -9.03 24.01
N MET A 157 -7.51 -9.59 25.16
CA MET A 157 -7.42 -11.03 25.41
C MET A 157 -8.31 -11.86 24.47
N HIS A 158 -9.57 -11.46 24.22
CA HIS A 158 -10.45 -12.18 23.29
C HIS A 158 -9.95 -12.07 21.85
N LEU A 159 -9.42 -10.91 21.43
CA LEU A 159 -8.79 -10.73 20.11
C LEU A 159 -7.52 -11.58 19.96
N GLY A 160 -6.62 -11.63 20.95
CA GLY A 160 -5.43 -12.49 20.91
C GLY A 160 -5.77 -13.99 20.87
N ARG A 161 -6.89 -14.41 21.49
CA ARG A 161 -7.45 -15.77 21.32
C ARG A 161 -7.94 -15.99 19.89
N LEU A 162 -8.68 -15.04 19.30
CA LEU A 162 -9.14 -15.13 17.91
C LEU A 162 -7.99 -15.12 16.89
N GLU A 163 -6.92 -14.37 17.12
CA GLU A 163 -5.74 -14.35 16.26
C GLU A 163 -4.97 -15.67 16.32
N SER A 164 -4.87 -16.29 17.50
CA SER A 164 -4.23 -17.59 17.66
C SER A 164 -5.08 -18.73 17.06
N THR A 165 -6.41 -18.73 17.22
CA THR A 165 -7.28 -19.71 16.55
C THR A 165 -7.29 -19.50 15.02
N CYS A 166 -7.39 -18.26 14.52
CA CYS A 166 -7.27 -17.98 13.09
C CYS A 166 -5.92 -18.44 12.51
N THR A 167 -4.85 -18.41 13.29
CA THR A 167 -3.53 -18.90 12.89
C THR A 167 -3.43 -20.41 12.97
N ALA A 168 -4.02 -21.05 13.99
CA ALA A 168 -4.18 -22.50 14.07
C ALA A 168 -4.96 -23.05 12.87
N PHE A 169 -6.13 -22.48 12.55
CA PHE A 169 -6.92 -22.83 11.35
C PHE A 169 -6.12 -22.66 10.05
N ARG A 170 -5.32 -21.59 9.94
CA ARG A 170 -4.44 -21.35 8.76
C ARG A 170 -3.38 -22.44 8.62
N LEU A 171 -2.78 -22.89 9.73
CA LEU A 171 -1.81 -23.99 9.74
C LEU A 171 -2.46 -25.34 9.44
N ALA A 172 -3.63 -25.64 10.01
CA ALA A 172 -4.43 -26.84 9.71
C ALA A 172 -4.85 -26.91 8.23
N LEU A 173 -5.23 -25.77 7.64
CA LEU A 173 -5.54 -25.67 6.22
C LEU A 173 -4.29 -25.92 5.36
N GLN A 174 -3.13 -25.35 5.72
CA GLN A 174 -1.88 -25.58 5.01
C GLN A 174 -1.38 -27.04 5.10
N SER A 175 -1.54 -27.71 6.26
CA SER A 175 -1.21 -29.14 6.38
C SER A 175 -2.22 -30.04 5.66
N SER A 176 -3.51 -29.71 5.65
CA SER A 176 -4.50 -30.44 4.85
C SER A 176 -4.30 -30.25 3.34
N GLU A 177 -3.91 -29.06 2.87
CA GLU A 177 -3.46 -28.81 1.50
C GLU A 177 -2.24 -29.67 1.12
N LYS A 178 -1.21 -29.72 1.98
CA LYS A 178 -0.02 -30.56 1.76
C LYS A 178 -0.40 -32.05 1.71
N CYS A 179 -1.34 -32.46 2.56
CA CYS A 179 -1.85 -33.82 2.63
C CYS A 179 -2.64 -34.19 1.37
N LEU A 180 -3.51 -33.29 0.87
CA LEU A 180 -4.22 -33.47 -0.39
C LEU A 180 -3.29 -33.49 -1.60
N LYS A 181 -2.23 -32.67 -1.62
CA LYS A 181 -1.17 -32.73 -2.65
C LYS A 181 -0.45 -34.07 -2.63
N ALA A 182 -0.06 -34.58 -1.46
CA ALA A 182 0.52 -35.92 -1.30
C ALA A 182 -0.43 -37.04 -1.76
N TYR A 183 -1.71 -36.98 -1.39
CA TYR A 183 -2.72 -37.92 -1.86
C TYR A 183 -2.91 -37.87 -3.38
N SER A 184 -2.89 -36.68 -4.00
CA SER A 184 -3.01 -36.55 -5.47
C SER A 184 -1.83 -37.17 -6.22
N VAL A 185 -0.62 -37.13 -5.62
CA VAL A 185 0.57 -37.81 -6.17
C VAL A 185 0.45 -39.32 -5.99
N MET A 186 0.10 -39.81 -4.79
CA MET A 186 -0.10 -41.26 -4.57
C MET A 186 -1.21 -41.84 -5.48
N LEU A 187 -2.32 -41.12 -5.67
CA LEU A 187 -3.42 -41.56 -6.52
C LEU A 187 -2.97 -41.68 -7.98
N ALA A 188 -2.36 -40.62 -8.54
CA ALA A 188 -1.84 -40.63 -9.91
C ALA A 188 -0.77 -41.71 -10.14
N LEU A 189 -0.02 -42.09 -9.10
CA LEU A 189 0.93 -43.22 -9.13
C LEU A 189 0.24 -44.58 -9.09
N THR A 190 -0.88 -44.73 -8.37
CA THR A 190 -1.66 -45.97 -8.39
C THR A 190 -2.44 -46.15 -9.69
N GLU A 191 -2.98 -45.06 -10.26
CA GLU A 191 -3.61 -45.03 -11.58
C GLU A 191 -2.58 -45.41 -12.66
N ALA A 192 -1.41 -44.76 -12.67
CA ALA A 192 -0.28 -45.09 -13.51
C ALA A 192 0.16 -46.57 -13.43
N LYS A 193 0.29 -47.12 -12.21
CA LYS A 193 0.62 -48.54 -12.01
C LYS A 193 -0.49 -49.44 -12.57
N GLY A 194 -1.76 -49.06 -12.41
CA GLY A 194 -2.93 -49.75 -12.95
C GLY A 194 -2.94 -49.78 -14.49
N ASP A 195 -2.77 -48.63 -15.14
CA ASP A 195 -2.73 -48.50 -16.61
C ASP A 195 -1.60 -49.34 -17.21
N ILE A 196 -0.41 -49.33 -16.59
CA ILE A 196 0.74 -50.14 -17.01
C ILE A 196 0.44 -51.64 -16.88
N ILE A 197 -0.24 -52.07 -15.80
CA ILE A 197 -0.64 -53.49 -15.60
C ILE A 197 -1.73 -53.90 -16.58
N LEU A 198 -2.72 -53.04 -16.86
CA LEU A 198 -3.78 -53.31 -17.83
C LEU A 198 -3.23 -53.40 -19.26
N GLY A 199 -2.31 -52.52 -19.64
CA GLY A 199 -1.59 -52.61 -20.93
C GLY A 199 -0.79 -53.90 -21.07
N GLN A 200 -0.10 -54.34 -20.00
CA GLN A 200 0.63 -55.61 -19.95
C GLN A 200 -0.26 -56.87 -20.06
N MET A 201 -1.58 -56.75 -19.88
CA MET A 201 -2.54 -57.84 -20.13
C MET A 201 -3.21 -57.77 -21.51
N ALA A 202 -3.02 -56.68 -22.26
CA ALA A 202 -3.55 -56.50 -23.60
C ALA A 202 -2.56 -56.93 -24.70
N GLU A 203 -1.26 -56.66 -24.53
CA GLU A 203 -0.20 -57.11 -25.43
C GLU A 203 0.74 -58.08 -24.70
N GLY A 204 0.65 -59.36 -25.04
CA GLY A 204 1.35 -60.46 -24.35
C GLY A 204 2.81 -60.65 -24.74
N ASP A 205 3.66 -59.61 -24.62
CA ASP A 205 5.10 -59.70 -24.89
C ASP A 205 5.97 -59.05 -23.78
N LEU A 206 7.23 -59.50 -23.66
CA LEU A 206 7.92 -59.53 -22.36
C LEU A 206 8.56 -58.21 -21.88
N LEU A 207 8.05 -57.73 -20.74
CA LEU A 207 8.81 -57.29 -19.55
C LEU A 207 9.85 -56.14 -19.65
N LYS A 208 10.06 -55.47 -20.79
CA LYS A 208 11.14 -54.45 -20.91
C LYS A 208 10.77 -53.03 -21.36
N SER A 209 9.54 -52.76 -21.82
CA SER A 209 9.16 -51.46 -22.39
C SER A 209 8.13 -50.65 -21.58
N GLY A 210 7.23 -51.30 -20.83
CA GLY A 210 6.05 -50.65 -20.22
C GLY A 210 6.34 -49.50 -19.23
N TRP A 211 7.53 -49.46 -18.63
CA TRP A 211 7.91 -48.46 -17.62
C TRP A 211 8.30 -47.08 -18.20
N SER A 212 8.27 -46.93 -19.53
CA SER A 212 8.69 -45.71 -20.24
C SER A 212 7.54 -44.87 -20.80
N LEU A 213 6.28 -45.32 -20.68
CA LEU A 213 5.11 -44.64 -21.28
C LEU A 213 4.44 -43.58 -20.38
N LEU A 214 4.78 -43.53 -19.09
CA LEU A 214 4.10 -42.64 -18.16
C LEU A 214 4.42 -41.16 -18.49
N PRO A 215 3.43 -40.23 -18.52
CA PRO A 215 3.65 -38.88 -19.02
C PRO A 215 4.79 -38.14 -18.29
N LYS A 216 5.71 -37.58 -19.08
CA LYS A 216 6.91 -36.86 -18.58
C LYS A 216 6.54 -35.71 -17.64
N ASP A 217 5.39 -35.08 -17.86
CA ASP A 217 4.87 -34.01 -16.99
C ASP A 217 4.53 -34.53 -15.59
N LEU A 218 4.01 -35.77 -15.48
CA LEU A 218 3.77 -36.44 -14.20
C LEU A 218 5.09 -36.88 -13.55
N GLU A 219 6.10 -37.25 -14.33
CA GLU A 219 7.46 -37.52 -13.84
C GLU A 219 8.07 -36.29 -13.17
N ILE A 220 8.04 -35.16 -13.88
CA ILE A 220 8.57 -33.87 -13.41
C ILE A 220 7.79 -33.40 -12.17
N LYS A 221 6.46 -33.45 -12.20
CA LYS A 221 5.59 -33.09 -11.06
C LYS A 221 5.87 -33.95 -9.83
N THR A 222 6.04 -35.26 -10.01
CA THR A 222 6.31 -36.21 -8.92
C THR A 222 7.72 -36.01 -8.34
N LYS A 223 8.74 -35.86 -9.19
CA LYS A 223 10.12 -35.59 -8.76
C LYS A 223 10.24 -34.26 -8.02
N LEU A 224 9.57 -33.20 -8.51
CA LEU A 224 9.52 -31.90 -7.85
C LEU A 224 8.83 -31.97 -6.49
N PHE A 225 7.70 -32.67 -6.39
CA PHE A 225 7.00 -32.86 -5.11
C PHE A 225 7.85 -33.65 -4.11
N MET A 226 8.49 -34.74 -4.53
CA MET A 226 9.38 -35.51 -3.66
C MET A 226 10.65 -34.74 -3.27
N MET A 227 11.12 -33.80 -4.09
CA MET A 227 12.21 -32.91 -3.72
C MET A 227 11.80 -31.99 -2.56
N GLU A 228 10.57 -31.46 -2.57
CA GLU A 228 10.05 -30.64 -1.47
C GLU A 228 9.80 -31.49 -0.20
N VAL A 229 9.26 -32.71 -0.31
CA VAL A 229 9.12 -33.64 0.83
C VAL A 229 10.49 -34.00 1.43
N LYS A 230 11.49 -34.31 0.59
CA LYS A 230 12.87 -34.59 1.04
C LYS A 230 13.53 -33.35 1.66
N LYS A 231 13.13 -32.14 1.26
CA LYS A 231 13.57 -30.86 1.84
C LYS A 231 12.94 -30.61 3.21
N THR A 232 11.64 -30.84 3.40
CA THR A 232 11.00 -30.69 4.72
C THR A 232 11.58 -31.68 5.73
N PHE A 233 11.71 -32.97 5.36
CA PHE A 233 12.33 -33.97 6.24
C PHE A 233 13.81 -33.67 6.56
N LYS A 234 14.56 -33.06 5.65
CA LYS A 234 15.93 -32.59 5.94
C LYS A 234 15.92 -31.39 6.90
N GLN A 235 14.98 -30.47 6.75
CA GLN A 235 14.89 -29.26 7.58
C GLN A 235 14.58 -29.58 9.04
N ASP A 236 13.73 -30.57 9.32
CA ASP A 236 13.47 -30.99 10.71
C ASP A 236 14.63 -31.86 11.28
N ARG A 237 15.30 -32.66 10.44
CA ARG A 237 16.59 -33.31 10.79
C ARG A 237 17.79 -32.35 10.89
N THR A 238 17.57 -31.04 10.80
CA THR A 238 18.56 -30.00 11.18
C THR A 238 18.16 -29.21 12.43
N LYS A 239 17.04 -29.57 13.08
CA LYS A 239 16.61 -29.03 14.39
C LYS A 239 16.77 -30.03 15.53
N LEU A 240 16.92 -31.31 15.19
CA LEU A 240 17.22 -32.42 16.09
C LEU A 240 18.48 -33.11 15.54
N GLU A 241 19.36 -33.57 16.44
CA GLU A 241 20.69 -34.12 16.15
C GLU A 241 21.72 -33.15 15.54
N ALA A 242 22.43 -32.44 16.42
CA ALA A 242 23.73 -31.83 16.16
C ALA A 242 24.87 -32.60 16.86
N ASP A 243 24.91 -33.93 16.71
CA ASP A 243 26.02 -34.78 17.18
C ASP A 243 26.49 -35.79 16.10
N LYS A 244 27.59 -36.49 16.38
CA LYS A 244 28.56 -36.95 15.37
C LYS A 244 28.18 -38.21 14.60
N GLY A 245 28.57 -38.23 13.32
CA GLY A 245 28.70 -39.43 12.48
C GLY A 245 29.93 -39.36 11.57
N ASP A 246 30.70 -40.45 11.48
CA ASP A 246 31.97 -40.54 10.74
C ASP A 246 31.75 -40.52 9.20
N PRO A 247 32.37 -39.61 8.43
CA PRO A 247 32.15 -39.48 7.00
C PRO A 247 32.95 -40.51 6.18
N ARG A 248 32.48 -41.77 6.14
CA ARG A 248 33.07 -42.82 5.30
C ARG A 248 32.08 -43.46 4.33
N SER A 249 32.48 -43.50 3.04
CA SER A 249 31.75 -44.00 1.87
C SER A 249 30.75 -43.02 1.24
N PRO A 250 31.17 -42.16 0.30
CA PRO A 250 30.24 -41.48 -0.61
C PRO A 250 29.68 -42.49 -1.62
N SER A 251 28.57 -43.14 -1.29
CA SER A 251 27.82 -43.93 -2.27
C SER A 251 27.32 -43.01 -3.38
N LEU A 252 27.73 -43.30 -4.63
CA LEU A 252 27.37 -42.49 -5.79
C LEU A 252 25.85 -42.29 -5.86
N PRO A 253 25.36 -41.06 -6.08
CA PRO A 253 23.92 -40.81 -6.17
C PRO A 253 23.35 -41.59 -7.35
N ARG A 254 22.45 -42.53 -7.05
CA ARG A 254 21.87 -43.50 -7.98
C ARG A 254 20.83 -42.83 -8.90
N PHE A 255 21.28 -41.90 -9.74
CA PHE A 255 20.44 -41.02 -10.57
C PHE A 255 19.56 -41.73 -11.60
N TYR A 256 19.78 -43.04 -11.83
CA TYR A 256 18.96 -43.86 -12.71
C TYR A 256 18.36 -45.04 -11.93
N SER A 257 17.10 -44.88 -11.56
CA SER A 257 16.18 -45.93 -11.14
C SER A 257 14.80 -45.50 -11.65
N PRO A 258 14.08 -46.31 -12.46
CA PRO A 258 12.82 -45.89 -13.06
C PRO A 258 11.72 -45.72 -12.00
N TRP A 259 11.33 -44.46 -11.79
CA TRP A 259 10.28 -44.05 -10.85
C TRP A 259 10.58 -44.36 -9.37
N LEU A 260 9.64 -44.03 -8.49
CA LEU A 260 9.87 -43.94 -7.04
C LEU A 260 10.36 -45.26 -6.43
N SER A 261 11.39 -45.18 -5.59
CA SER A 261 11.81 -46.31 -4.76
C SER A 261 10.67 -46.75 -3.83
N GLU A 262 10.68 -48.00 -3.38
CA GLU A 262 9.82 -48.45 -2.28
C GLU A 262 10.06 -47.60 -1.01
N GLU A 263 11.30 -47.14 -0.82
CA GLU A 263 11.72 -46.18 0.20
C GLU A 263 11.04 -44.81 0.02
N ASP A 264 10.80 -44.37 -1.21
CA ASP A 264 10.14 -43.10 -1.54
C ASP A 264 8.63 -43.18 -1.32
N GLU A 265 8.01 -44.31 -1.67
CA GLU A 265 6.59 -44.54 -1.37
C GLU A 265 6.36 -44.64 0.14
N GLN A 266 7.27 -45.27 0.88
CA GLN A 266 7.24 -45.31 2.34
C GLN A 266 7.51 -43.94 2.99
N MET A 267 8.39 -43.12 2.40
CA MET A 267 8.61 -41.72 2.80
C MET A 267 7.37 -40.85 2.55
N LEU A 268 6.63 -41.09 1.47
CA LEU A 268 5.40 -40.37 1.17
C LEU A 268 4.25 -40.78 2.12
N LYS A 269 4.18 -42.05 2.52
CA LYS A 269 3.28 -42.53 3.57
C LYS A 269 3.62 -41.92 4.94
N SER A 270 4.90 -41.86 5.33
CA SER A 270 5.30 -41.24 6.60
C SER A 270 5.11 -39.72 6.60
N TYR A 271 5.28 -39.04 5.45
CA TYR A 271 4.91 -37.63 5.28
C TYR A 271 3.43 -37.38 5.54
N VAL A 272 2.55 -38.20 4.97
CA VAL A 272 1.09 -38.11 5.21
C VAL A 272 0.73 -38.41 6.66
N GLN A 273 1.44 -39.32 7.33
CA GLN A 273 1.27 -39.57 8.75
C GLN A 273 1.72 -38.37 9.61
N HIS A 274 2.87 -37.76 9.30
CA HIS A 274 3.35 -36.55 9.96
C HIS A 274 2.34 -35.40 9.82
N LEU A 275 1.88 -35.12 8.60
CA LEU A 275 0.89 -34.07 8.35
C LEU A 275 -0.44 -34.31 9.08
N LYS A 276 -0.84 -35.57 9.30
CA LYS A 276 -2.02 -35.90 10.12
C LYS A 276 -1.76 -35.68 11.61
N GLN A 277 -0.53 -35.92 12.08
CA GLN A 277 -0.12 -35.64 13.46
C GLN A 277 0.00 -34.12 13.71
N ASP A 278 0.48 -33.36 12.71
CA ASP A 278 0.44 -31.89 12.70
C ASP A 278 -1.01 -31.39 12.84
N VAL A 279 -1.92 -31.84 11.96
CA VAL A 279 -3.36 -31.52 12.05
C VAL A 279 -3.95 -31.92 13.42
N ALA A 280 -3.62 -33.10 13.95
CA ALA A 280 -4.13 -33.56 15.24
C ALA A 280 -3.65 -32.69 16.41
N SER A 281 -2.36 -32.31 16.43
CA SER A 281 -1.83 -31.41 17.47
C SER A 281 -2.44 -30.01 17.42
N ILE A 282 -2.77 -29.51 16.22
CA ILE A 282 -3.50 -28.25 16.06
C ILE A 282 -4.96 -28.40 16.50
N SER A 283 -5.65 -29.47 16.12
CA SER A 283 -7.08 -29.69 16.46
C SER A 283 -7.30 -30.03 17.95
N ILE A 284 -6.27 -30.49 18.67
CA ILE A 284 -6.28 -30.55 20.15
C ILE A 284 -6.46 -29.16 20.79
N MET A 285 -6.08 -28.07 20.10
CA MET A 285 -6.36 -26.69 20.54
C MET A 285 -7.78 -26.22 20.17
N GLU A 286 -8.48 -26.93 19.29
CA GLU A 286 -9.74 -26.53 18.65
C GLU A 286 -10.99 -27.01 19.42
N ASN A 287 -10.87 -28.09 20.20
CA ASN A 287 -11.97 -28.71 20.93
C ASN A 287 -12.59 -27.85 22.06
N LEU A 288 -12.11 -26.61 22.28
CA LEU A 288 -12.79 -25.60 23.11
C LEU A 288 -13.78 -24.76 22.26
N GLN A 289 -14.70 -25.45 21.58
CA GLN A 289 -16.06 -25.04 21.19
C GLN A 289 -16.33 -23.51 21.06
N MET A 290 -15.55 -22.79 20.25
CA MET A 290 -15.64 -21.33 20.12
C MET A 290 -15.55 -20.85 18.66
N GLY A 291 -16.71 -20.60 18.05
CA GLY A 291 -16.80 -20.08 16.67
C GLY A 291 -17.91 -19.05 16.41
N GLN A 292 -18.88 -18.90 17.31
CA GLN A 292 -19.92 -17.84 17.23
C GLN A 292 -19.97 -16.97 18.48
N ASP A 293 -19.78 -17.56 19.67
CA ASP A 293 -19.90 -16.83 20.95
C ASP A 293 -18.84 -15.74 21.09
N VAL A 294 -17.54 -16.05 20.91
CA VAL A 294 -16.45 -15.06 21.00
C VAL A 294 -16.66 -13.84 20.10
N HIS A 295 -17.20 -14.04 18.89
CA HIS A 295 -17.45 -12.93 17.96
C HIS A 295 -18.63 -12.05 18.40
N SER A 296 -19.62 -12.64 19.08
CA SER A 296 -20.71 -11.91 19.75
C SER A 296 -20.20 -11.15 20.98
N GLU A 297 -19.40 -11.81 21.84
CA GLU A 297 -18.76 -11.20 23.01
C GLU A 297 -17.88 -10.00 22.63
N VAL A 298 -17.01 -10.16 21.61
CA VAL A 298 -16.10 -9.12 21.13
C VAL A 298 -16.86 -7.91 20.55
N ALA A 299 -17.94 -8.15 19.80
CA ALA A 299 -18.78 -7.06 19.28
C ALA A 299 -19.51 -6.33 20.42
N HIS A 300 -20.16 -7.07 21.32
CA HIS A 300 -20.86 -6.51 22.48
C HIS A 300 -19.92 -5.70 23.39
N LEU A 301 -18.72 -6.22 23.66
CA LEU A 301 -17.73 -5.54 24.50
C LEU A 301 -17.19 -4.26 23.85
N ALA A 302 -17.01 -4.24 22.52
CA ALA A 302 -16.65 -3.03 21.79
C ALA A 302 -17.76 -1.97 21.84
N ASP A 303 -19.03 -2.35 21.69
CA ASP A 303 -20.17 -1.43 21.82
C ASP A 303 -20.35 -0.92 23.27
N VAL A 304 -20.06 -1.74 24.29
CA VAL A 304 -20.04 -1.32 25.70
C VAL A 304 -18.93 -0.29 25.96
N ILE A 305 -17.70 -0.52 25.48
CA ILE A 305 -16.60 0.46 25.62
C ILE A 305 -16.96 1.77 24.90
N LYS A 306 -17.53 1.68 23.70
CA LYS A 306 -17.94 2.83 22.90
C LYS A 306 -19.03 3.65 23.61
N THR A 307 -20.11 3.00 24.06
CA THR A 307 -21.22 3.69 24.75
C THR A 307 -20.76 4.32 26.07
N LYS A 308 -19.87 3.67 26.84
CA LYS A 308 -19.23 4.30 28.01
C LYS A 308 -18.42 5.56 27.64
N ALA A 309 -17.68 5.53 26.53
CA ALA A 309 -16.91 6.68 26.04
C ALA A 309 -17.81 7.83 25.54
N ASP A 310 -18.85 7.53 24.76
CA ASP A 310 -19.83 8.50 24.27
C ASP A 310 -20.54 9.20 25.46
N ASN A 311 -20.99 8.44 26.46
CA ASN A 311 -21.58 8.97 27.70
C ASN A 311 -20.59 9.87 28.48
N ALA A 312 -19.30 9.49 28.56
CA ALA A 312 -18.29 10.29 29.26
C ALA A 312 -18.03 11.64 28.56
N ILE A 313 -18.15 11.70 27.23
CA ILE A 313 -18.05 12.94 26.44
C ILE A 313 -19.28 13.83 26.67
N GLU A 314 -20.48 13.25 26.77
CA GLU A 314 -21.73 13.98 27.01
C GLU A 314 -21.72 14.69 28.38
N VAL A 315 -21.50 13.95 29.48
CA VAL A 315 -21.48 14.53 30.84
C VAL A 315 -20.36 15.56 31.03
N SER A 316 -19.22 15.37 30.33
CA SER A 316 -18.14 16.37 30.28
C SER A 316 -18.56 17.66 29.55
N SER A 317 -19.41 17.54 28.53
CA SER A 317 -19.92 18.67 27.75
C SER A 317 -20.94 19.47 28.54
N GLU A 318 -21.89 18.81 29.21
CA GLU A 318 -22.91 19.46 30.07
C GLU A 318 -22.26 20.33 31.16
N THR A 319 -21.29 19.77 31.88
CA THR A 319 -20.60 20.47 32.98
C THR A 319 -19.87 21.74 32.51
N SER A 320 -19.47 21.79 31.22
CA SER A 320 -18.80 22.95 30.61
C SER A 320 -19.74 24.12 30.25
N ALA A 321 -21.06 23.89 30.16
CA ALA A 321 -22.02 24.85 29.61
C ALA A 321 -22.29 26.11 30.48
N SER A 322 -21.71 26.17 31.68
CA SER A 322 -22.10 27.09 32.76
C SER A 322 -21.34 28.44 32.83
N ARG A 323 -20.61 28.86 31.78
CA ARG A 323 -20.03 30.22 31.64
C ARG A 323 -19.73 30.52 30.14
N PRO A 324 -19.89 31.76 29.62
CA PRO A 324 -19.89 32.00 28.17
C PRO A 324 -18.51 32.12 27.50
N ASP A 325 -17.66 31.09 27.59
CA ASP A 325 -16.36 31.01 26.87
C ASP A 325 -16.48 30.57 25.39
N LYS A 326 -17.66 30.78 24.79
CA LYS A 326 -17.96 30.39 23.40
C LYS A 326 -17.01 30.99 22.34
N PRO A 327 -16.69 32.30 22.31
CA PRO A 327 -15.97 32.89 21.18
C PRO A 327 -14.52 32.40 21.07
N LEU A 328 -13.84 32.22 22.21
CA LEU A 328 -12.44 31.80 22.25
C LEU A 328 -12.29 30.32 21.84
N ARG A 329 -13.24 29.47 22.25
CA ARG A 329 -13.31 28.08 21.76
C ARG A 329 -13.61 27.99 20.26
N SER A 330 -14.54 28.80 19.73
CA SER A 330 -14.81 28.81 18.28
C SER A 330 -13.61 29.31 17.46
N HIS A 331 -12.83 30.27 17.97
CA HIS A 331 -11.63 30.77 17.28
C HIS A 331 -10.56 29.69 17.16
N ILE A 332 -10.26 28.97 18.25
CA ILE A 332 -9.28 27.86 18.23
C ILE A 332 -9.76 26.72 17.31
N VAL A 333 -11.06 26.42 17.29
CA VAL A 333 -11.63 25.41 16.37
C VAL A 333 -11.51 25.84 14.90
N GLN A 334 -11.63 27.14 14.60
CA GLN A 334 -11.40 27.66 13.25
C GLN A 334 -9.92 27.55 12.85
N GLU A 335 -8.98 27.96 13.71
CA GLU A 335 -7.54 27.83 13.44
C GLU A 335 -7.11 26.35 13.23
N LEU A 336 -7.70 25.42 13.98
CA LEU A 336 -7.50 23.97 13.81
C LEU A 336 -8.15 23.41 12.53
N LEU A 337 -9.16 24.08 11.97
CA LEU A 337 -9.73 23.74 10.67
C LEU A 337 -8.85 24.28 9.55
N ASP A 338 -8.46 25.56 9.61
CA ASP A 338 -7.64 26.23 8.61
C ASP A 338 -6.25 25.56 8.47
N THR A 339 -5.61 25.22 9.59
CA THR A 339 -4.33 24.48 9.58
C THR A 339 -4.47 23.05 9.07
N LYS A 340 -5.63 22.40 9.28
CA LYS A 340 -5.92 21.08 8.71
C LYS A 340 -6.17 21.14 7.20
N GLU A 341 -6.81 22.19 6.71
CA GLU A 341 -7.00 22.42 5.27
C GLU A 341 -5.65 22.72 4.58
N GLY A 342 -4.83 23.63 5.15
CA GLY A 342 -3.47 23.87 4.67
C GLY A 342 -2.57 22.63 4.67
N LEU A 343 -2.68 21.76 5.70
CA LEU A 343 -1.97 20.47 5.72
C LEU A 343 -2.46 19.51 4.61
N ALA A 344 -3.75 19.54 4.27
CA ALA A 344 -4.29 18.74 3.17
C ALA A 344 -3.82 19.27 1.80
N GLU A 345 -3.72 20.59 1.61
CA GLU A 345 -3.15 21.21 0.41
C GLU A 345 -1.67 20.87 0.24
N VAL A 346 -0.85 21.07 1.27
CA VAL A 346 0.58 20.72 1.26
C VAL A 346 0.78 19.22 0.96
N LYS A 347 -0.05 18.35 1.53
CA LYS A 347 -0.03 16.91 1.24
C LYS A 347 -0.40 16.61 -0.22
N GLY A 348 -1.35 17.34 -0.80
CA GLY A 348 -1.69 17.26 -2.22
C GLY A 348 -0.53 17.68 -3.13
N SER A 349 0.11 18.81 -2.84
CA SER A 349 1.29 19.31 -3.56
C SER A 349 2.47 18.34 -3.48
N ILE A 350 2.74 17.74 -2.30
CA ILE A 350 3.75 16.70 -2.15
C ILE A 350 3.44 15.46 -3.01
N GLN A 351 2.18 15.03 -3.10
CA GLN A 351 1.79 13.91 -3.95
C GLN A 351 1.95 14.23 -5.44
N LEU A 352 1.62 15.45 -5.87
CA LEU A 352 1.81 15.90 -7.24
C LEU A 352 3.30 15.93 -7.62
N LEU A 353 4.14 16.55 -6.79
CA LEU A 353 5.60 16.58 -6.96
C LEU A 353 6.22 15.18 -6.94
N GLN A 354 5.69 14.24 -6.16
CA GLN A 354 6.12 12.83 -6.19
C GLN A 354 5.73 12.12 -7.50
N THR A 355 4.59 12.46 -8.12
CA THR A 355 4.24 11.93 -9.45
C THR A 355 5.06 12.56 -10.57
N GLU A 356 5.34 13.87 -10.50
CA GLU A 356 6.19 14.59 -11.44
C GLU A 356 7.63 14.08 -11.38
N LYS A 357 8.21 13.96 -10.18
CA LYS A 357 9.52 13.34 -9.97
C LYS A 357 9.61 11.96 -10.63
N ARG A 358 8.62 11.08 -10.45
CA ARG A 358 8.62 9.74 -11.05
C ARG A 358 8.51 9.77 -12.58
N ALA A 359 7.79 10.75 -13.15
CA ALA A 359 7.74 10.94 -14.60
C ALA A 359 9.11 11.36 -15.15
N LEU A 360 9.80 12.28 -14.46
CA LEU A 360 11.16 12.70 -14.80
C LEU A 360 12.20 11.59 -14.61
N GLU A 361 12.08 10.76 -13.57
CA GLU A 361 12.92 9.57 -13.36
C GLU A 361 12.77 8.57 -14.52
N LEU A 362 11.53 8.31 -14.98
CA LEU A 362 11.28 7.45 -16.13
C LEU A 362 11.79 8.05 -17.46
N GLN A 363 11.64 9.36 -17.66
CA GLN A 363 12.17 10.07 -18.82
C GLN A 363 13.71 10.08 -18.85
N SER A 364 14.36 10.17 -17.68
CA SER A 364 15.81 10.03 -17.58
C SER A 364 16.29 8.62 -17.92
N LEU A 365 15.48 7.59 -17.67
CA LEU A 365 15.81 6.21 -18.06
C LEU A 365 15.62 6.00 -19.57
N SER A 366 14.58 6.55 -20.20
CA SER A 366 14.41 6.43 -21.65
C SER A 366 15.54 7.12 -22.42
N TYR A 367 15.97 8.32 -22.00
CA TYR A 367 17.13 8.98 -22.61
C TYR A 367 18.43 8.17 -22.45
N LEU A 368 18.62 7.48 -21.33
CA LEU A 368 19.77 6.59 -21.11
C LEU A 368 19.69 5.29 -21.94
N GLU A 369 18.51 4.86 -22.38
CA GLU A 369 18.35 3.74 -23.32
C GLU A 369 18.53 4.20 -24.77
N GLU A 370 18.04 5.39 -25.13
CA GLU A 370 18.28 6.05 -26.42
C GLU A 370 19.79 6.31 -26.63
N GLU A 371 20.50 6.85 -25.63
CA GLU A 371 21.95 7.08 -25.68
C GLU A 371 22.74 5.78 -25.98
N LYS A 372 22.37 4.67 -25.33
CA LYS A 372 22.98 3.36 -25.60
C LYS A 372 22.71 2.88 -27.02
N ALA A 373 21.49 3.08 -27.53
CA ALA A 373 21.15 2.74 -28.91
C ALA A 373 21.98 3.57 -29.91
N TYR A 374 22.13 4.89 -29.67
CA TYR A 374 22.96 5.75 -30.51
C TYR A 374 24.46 5.40 -30.43
N MET A 375 24.97 4.99 -29.27
CA MET A 375 26.34 4.48 -29.15
C MET A 375 26.54 3.20 -29.97
N LEU A 376 25.62 2.23 -29.89
CA LEU A 376 25.71 1.00 -30.70
C LEU A 376 25.66 1.30 -32.21
N ILE A 377 24.84 2.25 -32.65
CA ILE A 377 24.77 2.69 -34.05
C ILE A 377 26.09 3.36 -34.48
N ARG A 378 26.66 4.24 -33.64
CA ARG A 378 27.97 4.86 -33.90
C ARG A 378 29.06 3.80 -34.03
N ASP A 379 29.10 2.84 -33.11
CA ASP A 379 30.17 1.84 -33.03
C ASP A 379 30.07 0.84 -34.20
N GLN A 380 28.85 0.47 -34.62
CA GLN A 380 28.59 -0.28 -35.85
C GLN A 380 29.09 0.49 -37.10
N LEU A 381 28.77 1.78 -37.22
CA LEU A 381 29.23 2.60 -38.36
C LEU A 381 30.76 2.78 -38.35
N GLN A 382 31.39 2.87 -37.18
CA GLN A 382 32.85 2.91 -37.04
C GLN A 382 33.49 1.57 -37.42
N GLN A 383 32.86 0.45 -37.09
CA GLN A 383 33.30 -0.87 -37.55
C GLN A 383 33.16 -0.99 -39.07
N GLU A 384 32.01 -0.65 -39.65
CA GLU A 384 31.81 -0.68 -41.12
C GLU A 384 32.84 0.19 -41.85
N LEU A 385 33.11 1.41 -41.39
CA LEU A 385 34.15 2.28 -41.94
C LEU A 385 35.56 1.68 -41.81
N SER A 386 35.83 0.90 -40.75
CA SER A 386 37.09 0.17 -40.57
C SER A 386 37.19 -1.01 -41.55
N ASP A 387 36.13 -1.82 -41.68
CA ASP A 387 36.04 -2.91 -42.64
C ASP A 387 36.22 -2.41 -44.09
N TRP A 388 35.68 -1.24 -44.44
CA TRP A 388 35.91 -0.59 -45.74
C TRP A 388 37.37 -0.12 -45.90
N ALA A 389 37.96 0.45 -44.84
CA ALA A 389 39.35 0.90 -44.85
C ALA A 389 40.38 -0.26 -44.83
N GLU A 390 39.98 -1.48 -44.46
CA GLU A 390 40.80 -2.69 -44.60
C GLU A 390 40.67 -3.28 -46.00
N LYS A 391 39.45 -3.47 -46.52
CA LYS A 391 39.22 -3.92 -47.91
C LYS A 391 39.93 -3.03 -48.94
N SER A 392 39.88 -1.70 -48.75
CA SER A 392 40.59 -0.74 -49.61
C SER A 392 42.12 -0.90 -49.59
N LYS A 393 42.72 -1.50 -48.54
CA LYS A 393 44.16 -1.79 -48.48
C LYS A 393 44.50 -3.14 -49.10
N GLU A 394 43.60 -4.12 -49.00
CA GLU A 394 43.76 -5.41 -49.66
C GLU A 394 43.74 -5.27 -51.19
N GLU A 395 42.85 -4.43 -51.74
CA GLU A 395 42.80 -4.16 -53.19
C GLU A 395 44.06 -3.44 -53.72
N ASP A 396 44.55 -2.41 -53.01
CA ASP A 396 45.75 -1.64 -53.44
C ASP A 396 47.05 -2.47 -53.36
N CYS A 397 47.10 -3.48 -52.48
CA CYS A 397 48.23 -4.43 -52.42
C CYS A 397 48.32 -5.40 -53.62
N GLY A 398 47.29 -5.46 -54.49
CA GLY A 398 47.31 -6.27 -55.72
C GLY A 398 48.16 -5.70 -56.86
N GLY A 399 48.66 -4.47 -56.73
CA GLY A 399 49.30 -3.68 -57.80
C GLY A 399 50.69 -4.12 -58.28
N LYS A 400 50.88 -5.38 -58.73
CA LYS A 400 52.11 -5.81 -59.42
C LYS A 400 51.84 -6.38 -60.82
N HIS A 401 52.06 -5.54 -61.82
CA HIS A 401 51.85 -5.82 -63.23
C HIS A 401 53.12 -6.34 -63.95
N PRO A 402 53.13 -7.58 -64.44
CA PRO A 402 53.86 -8.00 -65.64
C PRO A 402 52.85 -8.23 -66.78
N VAL A 403 52.82 -7.40 -67.82
CA VAL A 403 53.69 -7.54 -69.01
C VAL A 403 53.55 -8.91 -69.69
N TYR A 404 52.69 -8.94 -70.73
CA TYR A 404 52.67 -9.83 -71.90
C TYR A 404 53.38 -11.21 -71.80
N GLY A 405 52.60 -12.28 -71.58
CA GLY A 405 53.06 -13.66 -71.70
C GLY A 405 51.98 -14.59 -72.28
N ARG A 406 52.07 -14.91 -73.58
CA ARG A 406 51.14 -15.81 -74.29
C ARG A 406 51.39 -17.28 -73.87
N ALA A 407 50.35 -17.97 -73.38
CA ALA A 407 50.28 -19.43 -73.35
C ALA A 407 48.85 -19.89 -73.69
N VAL A 408 48.72 -21.00 -74.41
CA VAL A 408 47.43 -21.60 -74.81
C VAL A 408 47.35 -23.03 -74.30
N SER A 409 46.31 -23.31 -73.53
CA SER A 409 45.70 -24.63 -73.27
C SER A 409 44.32 -24.30 -72.68
N ASP A 410 43.17 -24.53 -73.31
CA ASP A 410 42.71 -25.64 -74.17
C ASP A 410 42.48 -26.94 -73.38
N TYR A 411 41.34 -27.59 -73.68
CA TYR A 411 40.60 -28.61 -72.89
C TYR A 411 40.15 -28.13 -71.48
N CYS A 412 38.86 -28.04 -71.16
CA CYS A 412 37.92 -29.16 -71.24
C CYS A 412 36.43 -28.70 -71.26
N GLU A 413 35.77 -28.74 -72.41
CA GLU A 413 34.30 -28.61 -72.49
C GLU A 413 33.61 -29.93 -72.07
N GLN A 414 33.54 -30.20 -70.77
CA GLN A 414 32.71 -31.29 -70.26
C GLN A 414 31.24 -30.89 -70.29
N SER A 415 30.54 -31.35 -71.33
CA SER A 415 29.09 -31.17 -71.47
C SER A 415 28.36 -31.68 -70.22
N ILE A 416 27.76 -30.75 -69.47
CA ILE A 416 27.05 -31.06 -68.22
C ILE A 416 25.95 -32.07 -68.53
N PRO A 417 25.91 -33.25 -67.88
CA PRO A 417 24.88 -34.25 -68.15
C PRO A 417 23.48 -33.64 -68.04
N HIS A 418 22.67 -33.80 -69.09
CA HIS A 418 21.38 -33.10 -69.23
C HIS A 418 20.47 -33.27 -67.98
N ALA A 419 20.48 -34.45 -67.36
CA ALA A 419 19.76 -34.75 -66.11
C ALA A 419 20.23 -33.92 -64.88
N ASN A 420 21.49 -33.46 -64.85
CA ASN A 420 21.97 -32.56 -63.79
C ASN A 420 21.46 -31.13 -64.01
N MET A 421 21.46 -30.66 -65.26
CA MET A 421 20.87 -29.36 -65.63
C MET A 421 19.36 -29.33 -65.37
N GLN A 422 18.65 -30.42 -65.71
CA GLN A 422 17.23 -30.58 -65.40
C GLN A 422 16.96 -30.57 -63.88
N ARG A 423 17.71 -31.35 -63.08
CA ARG A 423 17.57 -31.32 -61.61
C ARG A 423 17.85 -29.95 -60.99
N LEU A 424 18.74 -29.15 -61.59
CA LEU A 424 18.96 -27.75 -61.17
C LEU A 424 17.74 -26.88 -61.48
N LEU A 425 17.16 -26.97 -62.67
CA LEU A 425 15.91 -26.27 -63.02
C LEU A 425 14.74 -26.68 -62.11
N GLU A 426 14.59 -27.97 -61.82
CA GLU A 426 13.61 -28.51 -60.87
C GLU A 426 13.86 -28.04 -59.42
N SER A 427 15.12 -27.79 -59.05
CA SER A 427 15.47 -27.19 -57.74
C SER A 427 15.18 -25.70 -57.68
N LEU A 428 15.41 -24.97 -58.79
CA LEU A 428 15.11 -23.55 -58.92
C LEU A 428 13.60 -23.29 -58.90
N ALA A 429 12.83 -24.10 -59.64
CA ALA A 429 11.37 -24.05 -59.66
C ALA A 429 10.77 -24.26 -58.25
N ARG A 430 11.23 -25.30 -57.53
CA ARG A 430 10.84 -25.53 -56.12
C ARG A 430 11.29 -24.38 -55.21
N SER A 431 12.47 -23.80 -55.43
CA SER A 431 12.93 -22.64 -54.66
C SER A 431 12.02 -21.43 -54.87
N SER A 432 11.63 -21.11 -56.11
CA SER A 432 10.65 -20.04 -56.40
C SER A 432 9.27 -20.34 -55.82
N GLU A 433 8.80 -21.60 -55.84
CA GLU A 433 7.53 -21.98 -55.22
C GLU A 433 7.58 -21.82 -53.68
N THR A 434 8.67 -22.24 -53.04
CA THR A 434 8.86 -22.01 -51.59
C THR A 434 8.97 -20.52 -51.26
N ARG A 435 9.54 -19.71 -52.15
CA ARG A 435 9.64 -18.26 -51.97
C ARG A 435 8.26 -17.60 -52.03
N ALA A 436 7.47 -17.89 -53.07
CA ALA A 436 6.09 -17.40 -53.21
C ALA A 436 5.19 -17.81 -52.02
N ARG A 437 5.41 -19.00 -51.44
CA ARG A 437 4.72 -19.43 -50.21
C ARG A 437 5.17 -18.64 -48.97
N VAL A 438 6.46 -18.31 -48.84
CA VAL A 438 6.97 -17.47 -47.75
C VAL A 438 6.50 -16.02 -47.91
N GLU A 439 6.48 -15.49 -49.12
CA GLU A 439 5.94 -14.16 -49.47
C GLU A 439 4.46 -14.07 -49.06
N GLY A 440 3.61 -15.00 -49.51
CA GLY A 440 2.20 -15.04 -49.10
C GLY A 440 1.97 -15.21 -47.58
N LEU A 441 2.78 -16.04 -46.91
CA LEU A 441 2.73 -16.16 -45.44
C LEU A 441 3.19 -14.89 -44.71
N SER A 442 4.08 -14.08 -45.31
CA SER A 442 4.45 -12.76 -44.77
C SER A 442 3.33 -11.73 -44.96
N GLU A 443 2.64 -11.73 -46.10
CA GLU A 443 1.46 -10.89 -46.33
C GLU A 443 0.31 -11.22 -45.36
N GLU A 444 0.03 -12.52 -45.13
CA GLU A 444 -0.95 -12.96 -44.11
C GLU A 444 -0.56 -12.52 -42.69
N LEU A 445 0.73 -12.58 -42.36
CA LEU A 445 1.25 -12.18 -41.04
C LEU A 445 1.19 -10.66 -40.84
N ASP A 446 1.49 -9.86 -41.86
CA ASP A 446 1.39 -8.40 -41.82
C ASP A 446 -0.08 -7.94 -41.75
N GLU A 447 -0.98 -8.58 -42.49
CA GLU A 447 -2.42 -8.29 -42.44
C GLU A 447 -3.04 -8.67 -41.09
N LEU A 448 -2.63 -9.81 -40.51
CA LEU A 448 -2.98 -10.19 -39.13
C LEU A 448 -2.41 -9.20 -38.10
N THR A 449 -1.17 -8.76 -38.28
CA THR A 449 -0.51 -7.76 -37.42
C THR A 449 -1.26 -6.43 -37.47
N CYS A 450 -1.60 -5.94 -38.66
CA CYS A 450 -2.41 -4.73 -38.85
C CYS A 450 -3.78 -4.85 -38.16
N ARG A 451 -4.47 -5.99 -38.32
CA ARG A 451 -5.75 -6.28 -37.62
C ARG A 451 -5.59 -6.23 -36.09
N VAL A 452 -4.54 -6.81 -35.54
CA VAL A 452 -4.26 -6.79 -34.09
C VAL A 452 -3.90 -5.37 -33.59
N HIS A 453 -3.15 -4.58 -34.37
CA HIS A 453 -2.86 -3.19 -34.02
C HIS A 453 -4.12 -2.29 -34.06
N ALA A 454 -4.99 -2.46 -35.05
CA ALA A 454 -6.29 -1.79 -35.11
C ALA A 454 -7.18 -2.16 -33.90
N GLN A 455 -7.25 -3.44 -33.54
CA GLN A 455 -7.98 -3.92 -32.36
C GLN A 455 -7.43 -3.33 -31.04
N ARG A 456 -6.08 -3.24 -30.91
CA ARG A 456 -5.42 -2.58 -29.76
C ARG A 456 -5.77 -1.10 -29.68
N ALA A 457 -5.75 -0.37 -30.79
CA ALA A 457 -6.13 1.04 -30.83
C ALA A 457 -7.62 1.25 -30.45
N GLN A 458 -8.51 0.39 -30.96
CA GLN A 458 -9.92 0.40 -30.59
C GLN A 458 -10.14 0.13 -29.10
N SER A 459 -9.45 -0.85 -28.51
CA SER A 459 -9.59 -1.18 -27.09
C SER A 459 -9.05 -0.07 -26.19
N ALA A 460 -7.92 0.57 -26.56
CA ALA A 460 -7.38 1.73 -25.85
C ALA A 460 -8.37 2.92 -25.85
N LYS A 461 -9.05 3.18 -26.98
CA LYS A 461 -10.10 4.20 -27.06
C LYS A 461 -11.28 3.89 -26.13
N ILE A 462 -11.78 2.65 -26.13
CA ILE A 462 -12.88 2.22 -25.25
C ILE A 462 -12.49 2.39 -23.77
N ILE A 463 -11.25 2.07 -23.40
CA ILE A 463 -10.73 2.25 -22.03
C ILE A 463 -10.67 3.73 -21.66
N MET A 464 -10.19 4.60 -22.56
CA MET A 464 -10.17 6.05 -22.35
C MET A 464 -11.57 6.64 -22.18
N ASP A 465 -12.53 6.25 -23.04
CA ASP A 465 -13.91 6.71 -22.98
C ASP A 465 -14.61 6.20 -21.69
N PHE A 466 -14.29 4.99 -21.23
CA PHE A 466 -14.72 4.47 -19.92
C PHE A 466 -14.18 5.31 -18.75
N PHE A 467 -12.89 5.62 -18.70
CA PHE A 467 -12.32 6.46 -17.65
C PHE A 467 -12.89 7.88 -17.66
N LYS A 468 -13.15 8.44 -18.86
CA LYS A 468 -13.82 9.73 -19.03
C LYS A 468 -15.25 9.71 -18.50
N ALA A 469 -16.03 8.67 -18.81
CA ALA A 469 -17.37 8.48 -18.26
C ALA A 469 -17.36 8.31 -16.74
N HIS A 470 -16.41 7.53 -16.20
CA HIS A 470 -16.24 7.34 -14.75
C HIS A 470 -15.88 8.66 -14.04
N ARG A 471 -14.93 9.44 -14.57
CA ARG A 471 -14.58 10.77 -14.05
C ARG A 471 -15.80 11.71 -14.05
N ASN A 472 -16.58 11.73 -15.13
CA ASN A 472 -17.79 12.56 -15.21
C ASN A 472 -18.83 12.15 -14.16
N LEU A 473 -19.09 10.84 -14.00
CA LEU A 473 -20.02 10.31 -12.99
C LEU A 473 -19.55 10.60 -11.55
N PHE A 474 -18.24 10.53 -11.30
CA PHE A 474 -17.65 10.87 -10.00
C PHE A 474 -17.84 12.36 -9.67
N MET A 475 -17.61 13.26 -10.64
CA MET A 475 -17.84 14.70 -10.45
C MET A 475 -19.32 15.04 -10.26
N THR A 476 -20.25 14.40 -10.99
CA THR A 476 -21.69 14.63 -10.77
C THR A 476 -22.16 14.08 -9.42
N TYR A 477 -21.63 12.93 -8.97
CA TYR A 477 -21.88 12.39 -7.64
C TYR A 477 -21.38 13.33 -6.53
N GLN A 478 -20.13 13.80 -6.59
CA GLN A 478 -19.61 14.76 -5.61
C GLN A 478 -20.43 16.06 -5.58
N ASN A 479 -20.84 16.57 -6.74
CA ASN A 479 -21.67 17.78 -6.82
C ASN A 479 -23.09 17.55 -6.28
N ALA A 480 -23.66 16.35 -6.41
CA ALA A 480 -24.91 15.99 -5.76
C ALA A 480 -24.75 15.87 -4.25
N GLN A 481 -23.69 15.21 -3.76
CA GLN A 481 -23.37 15.09 -2.34
C GLN A 481 -23.21 16.47 -1.67
N LYS A 482 -22.48 17.40 -2.30
CA LYS A 482 -22.34 18.79 -1.84
C LYS A 482 -23.70 19.50 -1.76
N LYS A 483 -24.59 19.30 -2.74
CA LYS A 483 -25.96 19.86 -2.70
C LYS A 483 -26.81 19.28 -1.56
N TYR A 484 -26.70 17.98 -1.26
CA TYR A 484 -27.44 17.36 -0.15
C TYR A 484 -26.95 17.86 1.22
N HIS A 485 -25.65 17.95 1.45
CA HIS A 485 -25.10 18.55 2.68
C HIS A 485 -25.49 20.02 2.82
N GLU A 486 -25.52 20.77 1.71
CA GLU A 486 -25.97 22.16 1.70
C GLU A 486 -27.48 22.30 2.00
N GLN A 487 -28.32 21.37 1.55
CA GLN A 487 -29.74 21.29 1.93
C GLN A 487 -29.91 20.92 3.41
N GLN A 488 -29.13 19.96 3.91
CA GLN A 488 -29.14 19.54 5.31
C GLN A 488 -28.82 20.73 6.24
N ARG A 489 -27.71 21.46 6.00
CA ARG A 489 -27.34 22.63 6.82
C ARG A 489 -28.40 23.72 6.85
N ARG A 490 -29.18 23.89 5.77
CA ARG A 490 -30.29 24.85 5.72
C ARG A 490 -31.48 24.40 6.58
N LEU A 491 -31.81 23.11 6.55
CA LEU A 491 -32.86 22.54 7.41
C LEU A 491 -32.45 22.55 8.89
N GLU A 492 -31.18 22.24 9.20
CA GLU A 492 -30.61 22.32 10.55
C GLU A 492 -30.64 23.77 11.07
N SER A 493 -30.25 24.74 10.25
CA SER A 493 -30.33 26.17 10.58
C SER A 493 -31.79 26.62 10.83
N GLN A 494 -32.73 26.22 9.96
CA GLN A 494 -34.15 26.52 10.15
C GLN A 494 -34.71 25.89 11.44
N ALA A 495 -34.39 24.63 11.71
CA ALA A 495 -34.80 23.94 12.94
C ALA A 495 -34.18 24.59 14.19
N HIS A 496 -32.92 25.03 14.12
CA HIS A 496 -32.26 25.76 15.19
C HIS A 496 -32.95 27.11 15.48
N MET A 497 -33.28 27.88 14.44
CA MET A 497 -34.02 29.14 14.59
C MET A 497 -35.43 28.92 15.20
N MET A 498 -36.17 27.90 14.76
CA MET A 498 -37.47 27.58 15.37
C MET A 498 -37.31 27.14 16.84
N SER A 499 -36.28 26.35 17.16
CA SER A 499 -35.98 25.94 18.53
C SER A 499 -35.66 27.15 19.43
N GLN A 500 -34.83 28.09 18.97
CA GLN A 500 -34.58 29.34 19.70
C GLN A 500 -35.86 30.14 19.94
N CYS A 501 -36.72 30.30 18.93
CA CYS A 501 -38.00 30.98 19.08
C CYS A 501 -38.93 30.31 20.10
N HIS A 502 -39.02 28.97 20.10
CA HIS A 502 -39.81 28.23 21.09
C HIS A 502 -39.22 28.36 22.52
N ILE A 503 -37.89 28.34 22.66
CA ILE A 503 -37.22 28.55 23.95
C ILE A 503 -37.52 29.95 24.49
N GLN A 504 -37.47 30.99 23.65
CA GLN A 504 -37.81 32.35 24.05
C GLN A 504 -39.30 32.46 24.46
N GLN A 505 -40.22 31.87 23.68
CA GLN A 505 -41.64 31.84 24.03
C GLN A 505 -41.91 31.14 25.37
N LEU A 506 -41.22 30.03 25.66
CA LEU A 506 -41.32 29.33 26.94
C LEU A 506 -40.75 30.17 28.10
N HIS A 507 -39.63 30.87 27.88
CA HIS A 507 -39.06 31.81 28.86
C HIS A 507 -40.04 32.95 29.17
N ASP A 508 -40.60 33.59 28.14
CA ASP A 508 -41.51 34.73 28.29
C ASP A 508 -42.82 34.30 28.97
N LEU A 509 -43.36 33.12 28.65
CA LEU A 509 -44.50 32.53 29.34
C LEU A 509 -44.19 32.23 30.82
N MET A 510 -43.00 31.67 31.12
CA MET A 510 -42.57 31.42 32.50
C MET A 510 -42.42 32.71 33.30
N GLN A 511 -41.83 33.76 32.71
CA GLN A 511 -41.70 35.08 33.33
C GLN A 511 -43.08 35.72 33.58
N ASN A 512 -44.02 35.60 32.63
CA ASN A 512 -45.40 36.04 32.81
C ASN A 512 -46.09 35.32 33.97
N ILE A 513 -45.99 33.99 34.06
CA ILE A 513 -46.54 33.20 35.19
C ILE A 513 -45.97 33.66 36.53
N LEU A 514 -44.65 33.84 36.63
CA LEU A 514 -43.99 34.33 37.86
C LEU A 514 -44.48 35.73 38.25
N SER A 515 -44.66 36.63 37.28
CA SER A 515 -45.18 37.98 37.56
C SER A 515 -46.65 37.98 38.00
N LEU A 516 -47.48 37.07 37.46
CA LEU A 516 -48.87 36.88 37.87
C LEU A 516 -48.96 36.30 39.28
N GLN A 517 -48.10 35.33 39.61
CA GLN A 517 -47.98 34.79 40.97
C GLN A 517 -47.57 35.88 41.97
N ALA A 518 -46.60 36.74 41.63
CA ALA A 518 -46.20 37.88 42.47
C ALA A 518 -47.32 38.91 42.66
N GLN A 519 -48.13 39.17 41.63
CA GLN A 519 -49.32 40.04 41.74
C GLN A 519 -50.42 39.39 42.60
N GLN A 520 -50.60 38.08 42.50
CA GLN A 520 -51.58 37.36 43.31
C GLN A 520 -51.20 37.37 44.79
N THR A 521 -49.96 37.00 45.13
CA THR A 521 -49.50 37.04 46.54
C THR A 521 -49.55 38.45 47.12
N ALA A 522 -49.24 39.48 46.33
CA ALA A 522 -49.37 40.87 46.75
C ALA A 522 -50.83 41.27 47.09
N ARG A 523 -51.83 40.79 46.31
CA ARG A 523 -53.25 40.99 46.62
C ARG A 523 -53.67 40.24 47.88
N GLU A 524 -53.28 38.98 48.00
CA GLU A 524 -53.58 38.14 49.17
C GLU A 524 -53.02 38.76 50.46
N THR A 525 -51.83 39.37 50.43
CA THR A 525 -51.29 40.15 51.58
C THR A 525 -51.98 41.49 51.82
N GLY A 526 -52.64 42.07 50.82
CA GLY A 526 -53.34 43.35 50.91
C GLY A 526 -54.73 43.22 51.55
N GLU A 527 -55.44 42.13 51.27
CA GLU A 527 -56.79 41.89 51.80
C GLU A 527 -56.79 41.43 53.26
N THR A 528 -55.66 40.95 53.79
CA THR A 528 -55.48 40.55 55.21
C THR A 528 -55.18 41.71 56.18
N SER A 529 -55.36 42.97 55.77
CA SER A 529 -54.95 44.16 56.55
C SER A 529 -56.07 45.19 56.80
N LEU A 530 -57.32 44.73 56.85
CA LEU A 530 -58.52 45.52 57.20
C LEU A 530 -59.26 44.92 58.40
#